data_AF-A0A1Q6V0F3-F1
#
_entry.id   AF-A0A1Q6V0F3-F1
#
_cell.length_a   1.000
_cell.length_b   1.000
_cell.length_c   1.000
_cell.angle_alpha   90.00
_cell.angle_beta   90.00
_cell.angle_gamma   90.00
#
_symmetry.space_group_name_H-M   'P 1'
#
loop_
_entity.id
_entity.type
_entity.pdbx_description
1 polymer ?
#
loop_
_entity_poly.entity_id
_entity_poly.type
_entity_poly.pdbx_seq_one_letter_code
_entity_poly.pdbx_strand_id
1 'polypeptide(L)' 'MIQISWYYSVALIKNYEEVIPLFENKILDKWIHNKSIQKAIESYRISDEIKSYLRSLKIK' A
#
# COMPACT_ATOMS: atom_id res chain seq x y z
N MET A 1 8.88 -3.78 -12.70
CA MET A 1 8.65 -3.18 -11.36
C MET A 1 7.40 -2.31 -11.26
N ILE A 2 7.06 -1.46 -12.25
CA ILE A 2 5.84 -0.61 -12.21
C ILE A 2 4.56 -1.43 -11.98
N GLN A 3 4.39 -2.55 -12.67
CA GLN A 3 3.20 -3.41 -12.55
C GLN A 3 3.04 -4.08 -11.19
N ILE A 4 4.15 -4.45 -10.52
CA ILE A 4 4.11 -5.06 -9.19
C ILE A 4 3.56 -4.06 -8.16
N SER A 5 3.97 -2.79 -8.26
CA SER A 5 3.44 -1.75 -7.38
C SER A 5 1.94 -1.51 -7.55
N TRP A 6 1.44 -1.63 -8.78
CA TRP A 6 0.01 -1.52 -9.09
C TRP A 6 -0.78 -2.72 -8.56
N TYR A 7 -0.25 -3.93 -8.73
CA TYR A 7 -0.86 -5.15 -8.17
C TYR A 7 -1.10 -5.02 -6.68
N TYR A 8 -0.06 -4.67 -5.91
CA TYR A 8 -0.20 -4.51 -4.45
C TYR A 8 -1.08 -3.31 -4.06
N SER A 9 -1.10 -2.25 -4.86
CA SER A 9 -2.05 -1.14 -4.63
C SER A 9 -3.49 -1.59 -4.77
N VAL A 10 -3.81 -2.39 -5.80
CA VAL A 10 -5.14 -2.95 -5.98
C VAL A 10 -5.46 -3.97 -4.89
N ALA A 11 -4.48 -4.77 -4.49
CA ALA A 11 -4.62 -5.74 -3.39
C ALA A 11 -4.93 -5.03 -2.06
N LEU A 12 -4.25 -3.92 -1.75
CA LEU A 12 -4.56 -3.07 -0.59
C LEU A 12 -5.99 -2.51 -0.62
N ILE A 13 -6.53 -2.23 -1.80
CA ILE A 13 -7.89 -1.68 -1.94
C ILE A 13 -8.95 -2.78 -1.80
N LYS A 14 -8.70 -3.98 -2.36
CA LYS A 14 -9.70 -5.06 -2.43
C LYS A 14 -9.63 -6.04 -1.26
N ASN A 15 -8.42 -6.36 -0.79
CA ASN A 15 -8.15 -7.40 0.21
C ASN A 15 -7.29 -6.79 1.34
N TYR A 16 -7.72 -5.67 1.90
CA TYR A 16 -6.92 -4.87 2.83
C TYR A 16 -6.37 -5.69 4.00
N GLU A 17 -7.22 -6.42 4.72
CA GLU A 17 -6.86 -7.22 5.91
C GLU A 17 -5.79 -8.28 5.62
N GLU A 18 -5.81 -8.90 4.44
CA GLU A 18 -4.82 -9.93 4.05
C GLU A 18 -3.48 -9.33 3.63
N VAL A 19 -3.50 -8.11 3.08
CA VAL A 19 -2.36 -7.50 2.41
C VAL A 19 -1.61 -6.54 3.33
N ILE A 20 -2.30 -5.89 4.26
CA ILE A 20 -1.70 -4.93 5.20
C ILE A 20 -0.52 -5.51 5.99
N PRO A 21 -0.49 -6.80 6.40
CA PRO A 21 0.66 -7.35 7.13
C PRO A 21 1.96 -7.33 6.30
N LEU A 22 1.87 -7.41 4.97
CA LEU A 22 3.05 -7.33 4.09
C LEU A 22 3.71 -5.95 4.14
N PHE A 23 2.91 -4.91 4.35
CA PHE A 23 3.37 -3.54 4.51
C PHE A 23 3.83 -3.28 5.94
N GLU A 24 3.11 -3.76 6.94
CA GLU A 24 3.54 -3.62 8.34
C GLU A 24 4.90 -4.28 8.62
N ASN A 25 5.11 -5.49 8.08
CA ASN A 25 6.36 -6.22 8.21
C ASN A 25 7.47 -5.75 7.26
N LYS A 26 7.19 -4.78 6.37
CA LYS A 26 8.17 -4.17 5.45
C LYS A 26 9.00 -5.17 4.63
N ILE A 27 8.39 -6.28 4.22
CA ILE A 27 9.08 -7.36 3.49
C ILE A 27 9.31 -7.05 2.01
N LEU A 28 8.59 -6.05 1.47
CA LEU A 28 8.71 -5.63 0.07
C LEU A 28 9.91 -4.68 -0.09
N ASP A 29 10.51 -4.70 -1.28
CA ASP A 29 11.50 -3.69 -1.67
C ASP A 29 10.95 -2.28 -1.44
N LYS A 30 11.80 -1.39 -0.93
CA LYS A 30 11.45 -0.02 -0.53
C LYS A 30 10.72 0.74 -1.63
N TRP A 31 11.14 0.60 -2.88
CA TRP A 31 10.52 1.29 -4.00
C TRP A 31 9.10 0.75 -4.26
N ILE A 32 8.94 -0.57 -4.29
CA ILE A 32 7.64 -1.23 -4.50
C ILE A 32 6.69 -0.87 -3.37
N HIS A 33 7.15 -1.01 -2.13
CA HIS A 33 6.39 -0.68 -0.92
C HIS A 33 5.83 0.75 -0.97
N ASN A 34 6.71 1.75 -1.11
CA ASN A 34 6.30 3.14 -1.10
C ASN A 34 5.41 3.51 -2.29
N LYS A 35 5.66 2.91 -3.46
CA LYS A 35 4.89 3.16 -4.68
C LYS A 35 3.49 2.55 -4.60
N SER A 36 3.36 1.36 -4.02
CA SER A 36 2.07 0.72 -3.77
C SER A 36 1.22 1.52 -2.79
N ILE A 37 1.81 2.01 -1.70
CA ILE A 37 1.14 2.92 -0.77
C ILE A 37 0.69 4.19 -1.50
N GLN A 38 1.57 4.83 -2.27
CA GLN A 38 1.24 6.06 -3.00
C GLN A 38 0.03 5.86 -3.93
N LYS A 39 -0.02 4.75 -4.65
CA LYS A 39 -1.16 4.45 -5.53
C LYS A 39 -2.43 4.08 -4.78
N ALA A 40 -2.31 3.37 -3.66
CA ALA A 40 -3.47 3.01 -2.85
C ALA A 40 -4.14 4.26 -2.26
N ILE A 41 -3.35 5.21 -1.73
CA ILE A 41 -3.88 6.45 -1.12
C ILE A 41 -4.47 7.45 -2.13
N GLU A 42 -4.08 7.35 -3.41
CA GLU A 42 -4.70 8.11 -4.51
C GLU A 42 -6.09 7.56 -4.87
N SER A 43 -6.48 6.38 -4.36
CA SER A 43 -7.79 5.79 -4.61
C SER A 43 -8.87 6.39 -3.72
N TYR A 44 -10.02 6.71 -4.31
CA TYR A 44 -11.25 7.09 -3.59
C TYR A 44 -11.95 5.91 -2.91
N ARG A 45 -11.49 4.67 -3.15
CA ARG A 45 -12.13 3.44 -2.61
C ARG A 45 -11.76 3.12 -1.16
N ILE A 46 -10.74 3.78 -0.61
CA ILE A 46 -10.32 3.60 0.79
C ILE A 46 -10.61 4.87 1.59
N SER A 47 -10.97 4.70 2.87
CA SER A 47 -11.27 5.81 3.78
C SER A 47 -10.04 6.65 4.08
N ASP A 48 -10.25 7.89 4.51
CA ASP A 48 -9.13 8.79 4.85
C ASP A 48 -8.33 8.34 6.07
N GLU A 49 -8.96 7.56 6.97
CA GLU A 49 -8.29 6.88 8.08
C GLU A 49 -7.29 5.84 7.57
N ILE A 50 -7.71 4.95 6.65
CA ILE A 50 -6.82 3.96 6.02
C ILE A 50 -5.70 4.66 5.26
N LYS A 51 -6.01 5.75 4.52
CA LYS A 51 -4.98 6.53 3.82
C LYS A 51 -3.94 7.10 4.77
N SER A 52 -4.37 7.59 5.93
CA SER A 52 -3.48 8.14 6.95
C SER A 52 -2.61 7.05 7.56
N TYR A 53 -3.17 5.87 7.84
CA TYR A 53 -2.41 4.73 8.33
C TYR A 53 -1.37 4.26 7.32
N LEU A 54 -1.76 4.04 6.06
CA LEU A 54 -0.83 3.63 5.00
C LEU A 54 0.32 4.64 4.79
N ARG A 55 0.07 5.95 4.96
CA ARG A 55 1.14 6.97 4.90
C ARG A 55 2.18 6.77 6.00
N SER A 56 1.77 6.31 7.18
CA SER A 56 2.68 6.07 8.32
C SER A 56 3.62 4.89 8.07
N LEU A 57 3.22 3.92 7.23
CA LEU A 57 4.00 2.72 6.93
C LEU A 57 5.15 2.94 5.94
N LYS A 58 5.19 4.09 5.25
CA LYS A 58 6.24 4.39 4.25
C LYS A 58 7.65 4.26 4.83
N ILE A 59 8.54 3.63 4.06
CA ILE A 59 9.93 3.38 4.43
C ILE A 59 10.79 4.58 4.03
N LYS A 60 11.53 5.16 4.98
CA LYS A 60 12.46 6.29 4.76
C LYS A 60 13.71 5.89 4.01
#